data_AF-A0A1W1UZE7-F1
#
_entry.id   AF-A0A1W1UZE7-F1
#
_cell.length_a   1.000
_cell.length_b   1.000
_cell.length_c   1.000
_cell.angle_alpha   90.00
_cell.angle_beta   90.00
_cell.angle_gamma   90.00
#
_symmetry.space_group_name_H-M   'P 1'
#
loop_
_entity.id
_entity.type
_entity.pdbx_description
1 polymer ?
#
loop_
_entity_poly.entity_id
_entity_poly.type
_entity_poly.pdbx_seq_one_letter_code
_entity_poly.pdbx_strand_id
1 'polypeptide(L)' 'MTTMEEHIRAAREAAMQEHEATEKRRKIVRSVAHSSAMEGLPLDAETLRLLDQYADGTMTTEQLREIVLAQYRR' A
#
# COMPACT_ATOMS: atom_id res chain seq x y z
N MET A 1 24.38 19.12 -23.16
CA MET A 1 23.89 19.45 -21.80
C MET A 1 22.41 19.09 -21.73
N THR A 2 22.08 17.82 -21.47
CA THR A 2 20.69 17.32 -21.41
C THR A 2 20.46 16.37 -20.23
N THR A 3 21.50 15.63 -19.83
CA THR A 3 21.44 14.62 -18.77
C THR A 3 20.89 15.13 -17.44
N MET A 4 21.31 16.29 -16.93
CA MET A 4 20.85 16.76 -15.61
C MET A 4 19.37 17.14 -15.59
N GLU A 5 18.86 17.78 -16.65
CA GLU A 5 17.45 18.15 -16.77
C GLU A 5 16.57 16.91 -16.96
N GLU A 6 17.07 15.91 -17.69
CA GLU A 6 16.43 14.60 -17.86
C GLU A 6 16.35 13.82 -16.54
N HIS A 7 17.42 13.82 -15.73
CA HIS A 7 17.41 13.19 -14.41
C HIS A 7 16.42 13.84 -13.45
N ILE A 8 16.34 15.17 -13.44
CA ILE A 8 15.37 15.90 -12.60
C ILE A 8 13.93 15.59 -13.03
N ARG A 9 13.68 15.51 -14.35
CA ARG A 9 12.36 15.15 -14.88
C ARG A 9 11.96 13.74 -14.49
N ALA A 10 12.84 12.76 -14.70
CA ALA A 10 12.58 11.36 -14.36
C ALA A 10 12.33 11.17 -12.86
N ALA A 11 13.09 11.86 -12.00
CA ALA A 11 12.89 11.81 -10.56
C ALA A 11 11.52 12.38 -10.14
N ARG A 12 11.08 13.48 -10.77
CA ARG A 12 9.75 14.07 -10.51
C ARG A 12 8.62 13.16 -10.98
N GLU A 13 8.75 12.56 -12.15
CA GLU A 13 7.77 11.62 -12.68
C GLU A 13 7.65 10.37 -11.79
N ALA A 14 8.78 9.81 -11.36
CA ALA A 14 8.81 8.68 -10.42
C ALA A 14 8.15 9.04 -9.08
N ALA A 15 8.47 10.21 -8.51
CA ALA A 15 7.85 10.66 -7.27
C ALA A 15 6.34 10.87 -7.41
N MET A 16 5.88 11.40 -8.55
CA MET A 16 4.45 11.58 -8.83
C MET A 16 3.73 10.24 -8.97
N GLN A 17 4.33 9.28 -9.68
CA GLN A 17 3.77 7.94 -9.83
C GLN A 17 3.68 7.21 -8.48
N GLU A 18 4.72 7.30 -7.64
CA GLU A 18 4.71 6.67 -6.32
C GLU A 18 3.66 7.31 -5.39
N HIS A 19 3.47 8.62 -5.48
CA HIS A 19 2.42 9.31 -4.75
C HIS A 19 1.02 8.87 -5.20
N GLU A 20 0.79 8.78 -6.51
CA GLU A 20 -0.48 8.30 -7.06
C GLU A 20 -0.74 6.83 -6.67
N ALA A 21 0.29 5.99 -6.71
CA ALA A 21 0.21 4.60 -6.27
C ALA A 21 -0.16 4.51 -4.77
N THR A 22 0.49 5.32 -3.92
CA THR A 22 0.20 5.40 -2.48
C THR A 22 -1.25 5.79 -2.22
N GLU A 23 -1.76 6.83 -2.90
CA GLU A 23 -3.15 7.27 -2.73
C GLU A 23 -4.15 6.21 -3.20
N LYS A 24 -3.86 5.49 -4.29
CA LYS A 24 -4.64 4.33 -4.73
C LYS A 24 -4.66 3.22 -3.70
N ARG A 25 -3.50 2.85 -3.14
CA ARG A 25 -3.41 1.82 -2.10
C ARG A 25 -4.19 2.21 -0.84
N ARG A 26 -4.07 3.45 -0.37
CA ARG A 26 -4.86 3.99 0.76
C ARG A 26 -6.36 3.90 0.52
N LYS A 27 -6.82 4.24 -0.70
CA LYS A 27 -8.23 4.12 -1.06
C LYS A 27 -8.72 2.67 -0.98
N ILE A 28 -7.92 1.72 -1.48
CA ILE A 28 -8.23 0.28 -1.42
C ILE A 28 -8.34 -0.16 0.05
N VAL A 29 -7.34 0.14 0.88
CA VAL A 29 -7.34 -0.26 2.30
C VAL A 29 -8.56 0.28 3.04
N ARG A 30 -8.90 1.57 2.85
CA ARG A 30 -10.13 2.15 3.43
C ARG A 30 -11.39 1.42 2.97
N SER A 31 -11.48 1.08 1.68
CA SER A 31 -12.64 0.35 1.14
C SER A 31 -12.75 -1.05 1.71
N VAL A 32 -11.63 -1.76 1.86
CA VAL A 32 -11.58 -3.11 2.42
C VAL A 32 -11.99 -3.07 3.89
N ALA A 33 -11.40 -2.18 4.69
CA ALA A 33 -11.76 -2.02 6.10
C ALA A 33 -13.23 -1.65 6.29
N HIS A 34 -13.77 -0.75 5.46
CA HIS A 34 -15.17 -0.38 5.49
C HIS A 34 -16.10 -1.55 5.13
N SER A 35 -15.79 -2.29 4.05
CA SER A 35 -16.57 -3.46 3.64
C SER A 35 -16.60 -4.53 4.73
N SER A 36 -15.42 -4.83 5.32
CA SER A 36 -15.29 -5.81 6.39
C SER A 36 -16.14 -5.42 7.62
N ALA A 37 -16.12 -4.14 8.00
CA ALA A 37 -16.95 -3.63 9.09
C ALA A 37 -18.46 -3.73 8.79
N MET A 38 -18.86 -3.45 7.54
CA MET A 38 -20.27 -3.58 7.10
C MET A 38 -20.76 -5.03 7.12
N GLU A 39 -19.87 -6.00 6.91
CA GLU A 39 -20.15 -7.43 7.04
C GLU A 39 -20.15 -7.94 8.49
N GLY A 40 -19.91 -7.06 9.48
CA GLY A 40 -19.84 -7.42 10.90
C GLY A 40 -18.54 -8.13 11.29
N LEU A 41 -17.53 -8.10 10.42
CA LEU A 41 -16.21 -8.70 10.62
C LEU A 41 -15.15 -7.60 10.56
N PRO A 42 -15.07 -6.68 11.54
CA PRO A 42 -14.06 -5.63 11.52
C PRO A 42 -12.66 -6.25 11.53
N LEU A 43 -11.76 -5.68 10.75
CA LEU A 43 -10.36 -6.07 10.75
C LEU A 43 -9.74 -5.79 12.12
N ASP A 44 -8.92 -6.71 12.60
CA ASP A 44 -8.18 -6.52 13.84
C ASP A 44 -7.06 -5.47 13.67
N ALA A 45 -6.54 -4.99 14.79
CA ALA A 45 -5.53 -3.92 14.81
C ALA A 45 -4.20 -4.33 14.14
N GLU A 46 -3.83 -5.60 14.18
CA GLU A 46 -2.60 -6.09 13.54
C GLU A 46 -2.76 -6.08 12.02
N THR A 47 -3.89 -6.59 11.50
CA THR A 47 -4.23 -6.58 10.08
C THR A 47 -4.31 -5.15 9.54
N LEU A 48 -4.94 -4.22 10.28
CA LEU A 48 -4.99 -2.81 9.89
C LEU A 48 -3.60 -2.19 9.78
N ARG A 49 -2.73 -2.45 10.75
CA ARG A 49 -1.34 -1.95 10.73
C ARG A 49 -0.55 -2.48 9.53
N LEU A 50 -0.75 -3.73 9.14
CA LEU A 50 -0.12 -4.31 7.95
C LEU A 50 -0.63 -3.65 6.67
N LEU A 51 -1.95 -3.43 6.57
CA LEU A 51 -2.54 -2.74 5.43
C LEU A 51 -2.08 -1.27 5.33
N ASP A 52 -1.89 -0.58 6.45
CA ASP A 52 -1.32 0.78 6.46
C ASP A 52 0.14 0.79 5.95
N GLN A 53 0.97 -0.16 6.38
CA GLN A 53 2.35 -0.31 5.91
C GLN A 53 2.41 -0.57 4.39
N TYR A 54 1.50 -1.40 3.88
CA TYR A 54 1.33 -1.60 2.44
C TYR A 54 0.88 -0.31 1.74
N ALA A 55 -0.09 0.41 2.33
CA ALA A 55 -0.62 1.62 1.75
C ALA A 55 0.45 2.70 1.57
N ASP A 56 1.28 2.89 2.59
CA ASP A 56 2.38 3.85 2.61
C ASP A 56 3.61 3.42 1.80
N GLY A 57 3.55 2.26 1.13
CA GLY A 57 4.65 1.77 0.27
C GLY A 57 5.85 1.23 1.03
N THR A 58 5.78 1.14 2.37
CA THR A 58 6.83 0.55 3.21
C THR A 58 6.88 -0.97 3.13
N MET A 59 5.83 -1.59 2.58
CA MET A 59 5.70 -3.03 2.38
C MET A 59 5.11 -3.33 0.99
N THR A 60 5.64 -4.35 0.30
CA THR A 60 5.11 -4.79 -0.99
C THR A 60 3.89 -5.70 -0.84
N THR A 61 3.15 -5.89 -1.93
CA THR A 61 2.03 -6.84 -2.00
C THR A 61 2.46 -8.27 -1.66
N GLU A 62 3.64 -8.69 -2.14
CA GLU A 62 4.19 -10.02 -1.88
C GLU A 62 4.48 -10.21 -0.39
N GLN A 63 5.12 -9.23 0.25
CA GLN A 63 5.40 -9.27 1.68
C GLN A 63 4.12 -9.32 2.52
N LEU A 64 3.13 -8.49 2.18
CA LEU A 64 1.81 -8.53 2.82
C LEU A 64 1.18 -9.92 2.70
N ARG A 65 1.19 -10.49 1.49
CA ARG A 65 0.63 -11.82 1.21
C ARG A 65 1.34 -12.90 2.03
N GLU A 66 2.66 -12.86 2.13
CA GLU A 66 3.43 -13.84 2.91
C GLU A 66 3.08 -13.77 4.39
N ILE A 67 2.97 -12.58 4.97
CA ILE A 67 2.60 -12.38 6.38
C ILE A 67 1.19 -12.92 6.65
N VAL A 68 0.21 -12.53 5.81
CA VAL A 68 -1.17 -12.99 5.95
C VAL A 68 -1.24 -14.52 5.82
N LEU A 69 -0.59 -15.11 4.80
CA LEU A 69 -0.58 -16.57 4.64
C LEU A 69 0.09 -17.30 5.81
N ALA A 70 1.10 -16.70 6.44
CA ALA A 70 1.75 -17.27 7.62
C ALA A 70 0.84 -17.27 8.85
N GLN A 71 -0.02 -16.26 9.01
CA GLN A 71 -1.01 -16.20 10.09
C GLN A 71 -2.07 -17.31 9.95
N TYR A 72 -2.54 -17.59 8.73
CA TYR A 72 -3.58 -18.61 8.47
C TYR A 72 -3.08 -20.07 8.40
N ARG A 73 -1.75 -20.30 8.35
CA ARG A 73 -1.19 -21.66 8.37
C ARG A 73 -0.96 -22.23 9.78
N ARG A 74 -1.20 -21.44 10.83
CA ARG A 74 -1.17 -21.90 12.22
C ARG A 74 -2.52 -22.47 12.63
#